data_AF-A0A7S1DYJ3-F1
#
_entry.id   AF-A0A7S1DYJ3-F1
#
_cell.length_a   1.000
_cell.length_b   1.000
_cell.length_c   1.000
_cell.angle_alpha   90.00
_cell.angle_beta   90.00
_cell.angle_gamma   90.00
#
_symmetry.space_group_name_H-M   'P 1'
#
loop_
_entity.id
_entity.type
_entity.pdbx_description
1 polymer ?
#
loop_
_entity_poly.entity_id
_entity_poly.type
_entity_poly.pdbx_seq_one_letter_code
_entity_poly.pdbx_strand_id
1 'polypeptide(L)'
;MASGRLVRSPDTMLSTAYSVNTPEVTPRVGTGVRTTRDGTMMACLSDRVSIETSRAPAKWYRGDPSQDLLQILAYARHRLQVRQVILLDPLAEKDSVPGAGGRVHQLHTGYIQREQLRRALDTCGGFGDISEEAFATLADAFSEERNQREYSERNINYEALCEVLQGKSHHSLAYRQGTRYLDEKYQIMKAQLDNERFTTSFKACFDDAPYARQPLSEAGEARFEKVKSLIVHKIYADRISARELLGDFDPHLNTSVSWMKKGFQRTPMVNMSPGCISRSQYLRGMHLLAHGVKLSEADLNLIFNKYCKNGAFNYLAFCKDVDVGPDGK
;
A
#
# COMPACT_ATOMS: atom_id res chain seq x y z
N MET A 1 -17.15 54.96 62.10
CA MET A 1 -15.69 55.15 61.92
C MET A 1 -15.36 54.86 60.46
N ALA A 2 -14.92 55.90 59.76
CA ALA A 2 -14.59 55.84 58.34
C ALA A 2 -13.21 55.23 58.13
N SER A 3 -13.07 54.36 57.14
CA SER A 3 -11.77 54.01 56.57
C SER A 3 -11.96 53.78 55.08
N GLY A 4 -11.58 54.79 54.30
CA GLY A 4 -11.51 54.72 52.84
C GLY A 4 -10.22 54.04 52.40
N ARG A 5 -10.31 53.24 51.33
CA ARG A 5 -9.14 52.83 50.55
C ARG A 5 -9.46 52.78 49.06
N LEU A 6 -8.93 53.80 48.39
CA LEU A 6 -8.11 53.78 47.18
C LEU A 6 -8.49 52.79 46.06
N VAL A 7 -9.10 53.39 45.04
CA VAL A 7 -9.13 53.02 43.63
C VAL A 7 -7.73 52.72 43.08
N ARG A 8 -7.57 51.56 42.43
CA ARG A 8 -6.60 51.31 41.37
C ARG A 8 -7.18 50.34 40.34
N SER A 9 -7.55 50.85 39.18
CA SER A 9 -7.42 50.10 37.91
C SER A 9 -6.01 50.30 37.40
N PRO A 10 -5.43 49.31 36.71
CA PRO A 10 -5.44 49.45 35.25
C PRO A 10 -5.65 48.13 34.49
N ASP A 11 -6.15 48.34 33.28
CA ASP A 11 -6.22 47.40 32.16
C ASP A 11 -4.93 46.62 31.94
N THR A 12 -5.06 45.31 31.74
CA THR A 12 -4.21 44.58 30.78
C THR A 12 -4.99 43.39 30.25
N MET A 13 -5.65 43.59 29.10
CA MET A 13 -6.13 42.48 28.28
C MET A 13 -4.93 41.77 27.66
N LEU A 14 -4.63 40.56 28.14
CA LEU A 14 -3.75 39.63 27.44
C LEU A 14 -4.54 39.04 26.27
N SER A 15 -4.40 39.68 25.10
CA SER A 15 -4.75 39.10 23.81
C SER A 15 -3.65 38.10 23.45
N THR A 16 -3.92 36.82 23.66
CA THR A 16 -3.08 35.72 23.17
C THR A 16 -3.36 35.56 21.68
N ALA A 17 -2.66 36.34 20.84
CA ALA A 17 -2.60 36.10 19.41
C ALA A 17 -1.89 34.75 19.17
N TYR A 18 -2.66 33.72 18.83
CA TYR A 18 -2.12 32.50 18.23
C TYR A 18 -1.52 32.86 16.87
N SER A 19 -0.21 33.08 16.83
CA SER A 19 0.56 33.10 15.59
C SER A 19 0.52 31.69 14.99
N VAL A 20 -0.33 31.51 13.99
CA VAL A 20 -0.29 30.33 13.11
C VAL A 20 1.04 30.40 12.35
N ASN A 21 2.04 29.66 12.83
CA ASN A 21 3.28 29.42 12.11
C ASN A 21 2.96 28.59 10.86
N THR A 22 2.56 29.25 9.77
CA THR A 22 2.60 28.65 8.45
C THR A 22 4.07 28.45 8.07
N PRO A 23 4.52 27.22 7.75
CA PRO A 23 5.91 26.97 7.41
C PRO A 23 6.26 27.66 6.10
N GLU A 24 7.23 28.57 6.17
CA GLU A 24 7.79 29.27 5.03
C GLU A 24 8.57 28.27 4.16
N VAL A 25 8.07 28.01 2.95
CA VAL A 25 8.70 27.10 1.98
C VAL A 25 9.64 27.93 1.11
N THR A 26 10.95 27.81 1.33
CA THR A 26 11.95 28.40 0.44
C THR A 26 12.20 27.50 -0.77
N PRO A 27 11.83 27.88 -2.00
CA PRO A 27 12.17 27.11 -3.19
C PRO A 27 13.67 27.23 -3.48
N ARG A 28 14.37 26.09 -3.60
CA ARG A 28 15.67 26.06 -4.29
C ARG A 28 15.42 26.23 -5.79
N VAL A 29 15.90 27.34 -6.33
CA VAL A 29 15.83 27.65 -7.76
C VAL A 29 16.53 26.53 -8.54
N GLY A 30 15.78 25.82 -9.38
CA GLY A 30 16.32 24.95 -10.43
C GLY A 30 16.12 23.43 -10.30
N THR A 31 15.59 22.88 -9.20
CA THR A 31 15.46 21.40 -9.06
C THR A 31 14.06 20.87 -8.76
N GLY A 32 13.06 21.71 -8.49
CA GLY A 32 11.68 21.25 -8.21
C GLY A 32 11.53 20.38 -6.94
N VAL A 33 12.61 20.10 -6.21
CA VAL A 33 12.62 19.29 -4.99
C VAL A 33 12.24 20.16 -3.79
N ARG A 34 11.17 19.78 -3.08
CA ARG A 34 10.80 20.37 -1.79
C ARG A 34 11.32 19.47 -0.67
N THR A 35 12.16 20.01 0.20
CA THR A 35 12.62 19.36 1.44
C THR A 35 11.90 19.95 2.65
N THR A 36 11.46 19.10 3.58
CA THR A 36 10.99 19.55 4.91
C THR A 36 12.19 19.96 5.78
N ARG A 37 11.94 20.74 6.84
CA ARG A 37 12.98 21.33 7.71
C ARG A 37 13.80 20.30 8.50
N ASP A 38 13.31 19.07 8.63
CA ASP A 38 13.97 17.91 9.23
C ASP A 38 14.88 17.13 8.25
N GLY A 39 15.00 17.59 7.00
CA GLY A 39 15.81 16.91 5.98
C GLY A 39 15.15 15.67 5.38
N THR A 40 13.90 15.38 5.73
CA THR A 40 13.11 14.34 5.07
C THR A 40 12.78 14.80 3.65
N MET A 41 13.26 14.06 2.65
CA MET A 41 12.75 14.25 1.30
C MET A 41 11.35 13.69 1.28
N MET A 42 10.35 14.54 1.03
CA MET A 42 9.03 14.06 0.64
C MET A 42 9.24 13.27 -0.65
N ALA A 43 9.19 11.94 -0.58
CA ALA A 43 9.02 11.12 -1.77
C ALA A 43 7.85 11.74 -2.53
N CYS A 44 8.15 12.32 -3.69
CA CYS A 44 7.27 13.20 -4.43
C CYS A 44 5.85 12.62 -4.47
N LEU A 45 4.93 13.19 -3.67
CA LEU A 45 3.49 12.94 -3.84
C LEU A 45 3.06 13.27 -5.29
N SER A 46 3.84 14.11 -5.99
CA SER A 46 3.73 14.33 -7.43
C SER A 46 3.98 13.10 -8.30
N ASP A 47 4.70 12.06 -7.86
CA ASP A 47 4.93 10.85 -8.66
C ASP A 47 3.70 9.94 -8.72
N ARG A 48 2.86 9.89 -7.67
CA ARG A 48 1.57 9.20 -7.71
C ARG A 48 0.58 9.94 -8.62
N VAL A 49 0.48 11.27 -8.48
CA VAL A 49 -0.39 12.11 -9.32
C VAL A 49 0.02 12.06 -10.79
N SER A 50 1.31 11.94 -11.09
CA SER A 50 1.80 11.83 -12.48
C SER A 50 1.38 10.54 -13.17
N ILE A 51 1.09 9.45 -12.44
CA ILE A 51 0.64 8.19 -13.03
C ILE A 51 -0.82 8.30 -13.48
N GLU A 52 -1.68 8.87 -12.64
CA GLU A 52 -3.11 9.09 -12.94
C GLU A 52 -3.33 10.17 -14.01
N THR A 53 -2.45 11.18 -14.07
CA THR A 53 -2.51 12.23 -15.11
C THR A 53 -1.78 11.87 -16.40
N SER A 54 -0.93 10.83 -16.40
CA SER A 54 -0.36 10.33 -17.64
C SER A 54 -1.49 9.76 -18.50
N ARG A 55 -1.60 10.25 -19.73
CA ARG A 55 -2.60 9.86 -20.76
C ARG A 55 -2.40 8.42 -21.25
N ALA A 56 -2.03 7.50 -20.38
CA ALA A 56 -1.89 6.11 -20.74
C ALA A 56 -3.29 5.56 -21.09
N PRO A 57 -3.42 4.77 -22.17
CA PRO A 57 -4.71 4.23 -22.56
C PRO A 57 -5.26 3.35 -21.44
N ALA A 58 -6.41 3.73 -20.86
CA ALA A 58 -7.06 2.98 -19.78
C ALA A 58 -7.21 1.48 -20.09
N LYS A 59 -7.38 1.15 -21.38
CA LYS A 59 -7.48 -0.22 -21.89
C LYS A 59 -6.24 -1.10 -21.69
N TRP A 60 -5.07 -0.57 -21.28
CA TRP A 60 -3.85 -1.36 -21.06
C TRP A 60 -3.73 -1.94 -19.65
N TYR A 61 -4.45 -1.36 -18.70
CA TYR A 61 -4.39 -1.77 -17.31
C TYR A 61 -5.63 -2.60 -16.99
N ARG A 62 -5.48 -3.55 -16.06
CA ARG A 62 -6.67 -4.16 -15.44
C ARG A 62 -7.37 -3.12 -14.58
N GLY A 63 -8.64 -3.35 -14.28
CA GLY A 63 -9.34 -2.58 -13.25
C GLY A 63 -8.53 -2.59 -11.96
N ASP A 64 -8.59 -1.50 -11.21
CA ASP A 64 -7.82 -1.37 -9.98
C ASP A 64 -8.16 -2.55 -9.05
N PRO A 65 -7.17 -3.36 -8.63
CA PRO A 65 -7.41 -4.44 -7.67
C PRO A 65 -8.01 -3.93 -6.36
N SER A 66 -7.91 -2.62 -6.07
CA SER A 66 -8.60 -1.96 -4.96
C SER A 66 -10.14 -2.05 -5.02
N GLN A 67 -10.71 -2.48 -6.15
CA GLN A 67 -12.15 -2.69 -6.32
C GLN A 67 -12.53 -4.18 -6.31
N ASP A 68 -11.55 -5.09 -6.39
CA ASP A 68 -11.78 -6.53 -6.36
C ASP A 68 -11.70 -7.03 -4.91
N LEU A 69 -12.87 -7.19 -4.28
CA LEU A 69 -13.00 -7.69 -2.91
C LEU A 69 -12.18 -8.96 -2.66
N LEU A 70 -12.15 -9.90 -3.61
CA LEU A 70 -11.45 -11.17 -3.42
C LEU A 70 -9.94 -10.96 -3.34
N GLN A 71 -9.40 -10.04 -4.15
CA GLN A 71 -7.98 -9.67 -4.09
C GLN A 71 -7.64 -8.89 -2.81
N ILE A 72 -8.51 -8.01 -2.34
CA ILE A 72 -8.34 -7.30 -1.06
C ILE A 72 -8.28 -8.31 0.10
N LEU A 73 -9.19 -9.28 0.10
CA LEU A 73 -9.21 -10.34 1.12
C LEU A 73 -7.97 -11.24 1.04
N ALA A 74 -7.53 -11.59 -0.17
CA ALA A 74 -6.30 -12.37 -0.38
C ALA A 74 -5.05 -11.63 0.14
N TYR A 75 -4.97 -10.33 -0.16
CA TYR A 75 -3.95 -9.41 0.35
C TYR A 75 -3.96 -9.39 1.87
N ALA A 76 -5.13 -9.18 2.48
CA ALA A 76 -5.25 -9.13 3.94
C ALA A 76 -4.86 -10.45 4.60
N ARG A 77 -5.33 -11.57 4.06
CA ARG A 77 -4.99 -12.91 4.52
C ARG A 77 -3.49 -13.16 4.46
N HIS A 78 -2.86 -12.83 3.34
CA HIS A 78 -1.42 -13.01 3.16
C HIS A 78 -0.61 -12.19 4.18
N ARG A 79 -0.96 -10.92 4.39
CA ARG A 79 -0.26 -10.04 5.35
C ARG A 79 -0.38 -10.55 6.78
N LEU A 80 -1.57 -10.97 7.18
CA LEU A 80 -1.80 -11.58 8.49
C LEU A 80 -0.99 -12.87 8.67
N GLN A 81 -0.90 -13.71 7.64
CA GLN A 81 -0.11 -14.95 7.67
C GLN A 81 1.39 -14.68 7.79
N VAL A 82 1.95 -13.79 6.95
CA VAL A 82 3.39 -13.46 6.96
C VAL A 82 3.81 -12.90 8.31
N ARG A 83 2.97 -12.09 8.93
CA ARG A 83 3.24 -11.45 10.23
C ARG A 83 2.81 -12.28 11.44
N GLN A 84 2.14 -13.41 11.20
CA GLN A 84 1.58 -14.26 12.25
C GLN A 84 0.63 -13.51 13.20
N VAL A 85 -0.08 -12.50 12.71
CA VAL A 85 -1.02 -11.69 13.50
C VAL A 85 -2.40 -12.35 13.51
N ILE A 86 -3.02 -12.43 14.67
CA ILE A 86 -4.42 -12.85 14.83
C ILE A 86 -5.28 -11.59 14.85
N LEU A 87 -6.09 -11.39 13.80
CA LEU A 87 -6.91 -10.19 13.63
C LEU A 87 -8.01 -10.09 14.71
N LEU A 88 -8.44 -11.23 15.26
CA LEU A 88 -9.45 -11.30 16.31
C LEU A 88 -9.06 -10.49 17.56
N ASP A 89 -7.79 -10.51 17.95
CA ASP A 89 -7.34 -9.91 19.22
C ASP A 89 -7.59 -8.38 19.27
N PRO A 90 -7.11 -7.55 18.32
CA PRO A 90 -7.36 -6.12 18.35
C PRO A 90 -8.83 -5.77 18.10
N LEU A 91 -9.61 -6.59 17.39
CA LEU A 91 -11.03 -6.34 17.13
C LEU A 91 -11.90 -6.63 18.36
N ALA A 92 -11.62 -7.73 19.06
CA ALA A 92 -12.31 -8.14 20.26
C ALA A 92 -12.20 -7.07 21.36
N GLU A 93 -11.04 -6.42 21.46
CA GLU A 93 -10.82 -5.29 22.37
C GLU A 93 -11.79 -4.13 22.07
N LYS A 94 -12.04 -3.83 20.79
CA LYS A 94 -12.92 -2.71 20.37
C LYS A 94 -14.41 -3.02 20.46
N ASP A 95 -14.78 -4.30 20.48
CA ASP A 95 -16.16 -4.74 20.66
C ASP A 95 -16.58 -4.89 22.14
N SER A 96 -15.65 -4.73 23.09
CA SER A 96 -15.96 -4.90 24.51
C SER A 96 -17.02 -3.89 25.00
N VAL A 97 -18.22 -4.39 25.31
CA VAL A 97 -19.29 -3.60 25.96
C VAL A 97 -19.21 -3.82 27.47
N PRO A 98 -19.14 -2.75 28.29
CA PRO A 98 -19.15 -2.91 29.74
C PRO A 98 -20.48 -3.54 30.19
N GLY A 99 -20.41 -4.71 30.79
CA GLY A 99 -21.59 -5.41 31.31
C GLY A 99 -22.24 -4.61 32.45
N ALA A 100 -23.58 -4.57 32.47
CA ALA A 100 -24.39 -3.77 33.39
C ALA A 100 -24.29 -4.16 34.89
N GLY A 101 -23.35 -5.03 35.28
CA GLY A 101 -23.31 -5.65 36.61
C GLY A 101 -21.95 -5.71 37.30
N GLY A 102 -20.93 -4.97 36.84
CA GLY A 102 -19.60 -4.93 37.49
C GLY A 102 -18.82 -6.25 37.51
N ARG A 103 -19.40 -7.36 37.05
CA ARG A 103 -18.69 -8.62 36.79
C ARG A 103 -18.13 -8.60 35.37
N VAL A 104 -16.84 -8.91 35.28
CA VAL A 104 -15.98 -8.86 34.09
C VAL A 104 -16.31 -9.98 33.10
N HIS A 105 -17.56 -10.06 32.64
CA HIS A 105 -17.87 -10.81 31.44
C HIS A 105 -17.99 -9.79 30.31
N GLN A 106 -16.89 -9.64 29.56
CA GLN A 106 -16.91 -8.91 28.30
C GLN A 106 -17.80 -9.70 27.34
N LEU A 107 -18.96 -9.15 27.03
CA LEU A 107 -19.81 -9.69 25.98
C LEU A 107 -19.30 -9.12 24.66
N HIS A 108 -18.91 -10.02 23.75
CA HIS A 108 -18.60 -9.68 22.37
C HIS A 108 -19.89 -9.77 21.56
N THR A 109 -20.27 -8.67 20.94
CA THR A 109 -21.45 -8.60 20.05
C THR A 109 -21.15 -9.23 18.70
N GLY A 110 -19.88 -9.26 18.29
CA GLY A 110 -19.44 -9.67 16.96
C GLY A 110 -19.50 -8.55 15.91
N TYR A 111 -19.84 -7.33 16.33
CA TYR A 111 -19.99 -6.18 15.44
C TYR A 111 -19.25 -4.95 15.94
N ILE A 112 -18.62 -4.22 15.02
CA ILE A 112 -17.90 -2.98 15.31
C ILE A 112 -18.27 -1.87 14.32
N GLN A 113 -17.88 -0.64 14.66
CA GLN A 113 -17.95 0.50 13.76
C GLN A 113 -16.83 0.45 12.71
N ARG A 114 -17.02 1.14 11.59
CA ARG A 114 -16.05 1.25 10.50
C ARG A 114 -14.71 1.86 10.95
N GLU A 115 -14.76 2.89 11.78
CA GLU A 115 -13.58 3.56 12.33
C GLU A 115 -12.79 2.63 13.26
N GLN A 116 -13.50 1.76 14.00
CA GLN A 116 -12.88 0.76 14.87
C GLN A 116 -12.18 -0.32 14.05
N LEU A 117 -12.80 -0.80 12.96
CA LEU A 117 -12.16 -1.72 12.02
C LEU A 117 -10.88 -1.11 11.45
N ARG A 118 -10.93 0.15 10.99
CA ARG A 118 -9.74 0.81 10.44
C ARG A 118 -8.60 0.86 11.44
N ARG A 119 -8.87 1.35 12.65
CA ARG A 119 -7.86 1.44 13.72
C ARG A 119 -7.29 0.07 14.08
N ALA A 120 -8.12 -0.98 14.11
CA ALA A 120 -7.66 -2.33 14.39
C ALA A 120 -6.70 -2.84 13.30
N LEU A 121 -7.04 -2.63 12.01
CA LEU A 121 -6.15 -2.97 10.90
C LEU A 121 -4.83 -2.18 10.94
N ASP A 122 -4.88 -0.89 11.26
CA ASP A 122 -3.68 -0.06 11.43
C ASP A 122 -2.81 -0.59 12.60
N THR A 123 -3.43 -1.06 13.69
CA THR A 123 -2.74 -1.64 14.86
C THR A 123 -2.07 -2.98 14.54
N CYS A 124 -2.59 -3.77 13.59
CA CYS A 124 -1.92 -4.96 13.07
C CYS A 124 -0.61 -4.64 12.31
N GLY A 125 -0.35 -3.35 12.03
CA GLY A 125 0.93 -2.84 11.52
C GLY A 125 1.22 -3.16 10.06
N GLY A 126 0.28 -3.74 9.31
CA GLY A 126 0.50 -4.29 7.97
C GLY A 126 -0.48 -3.84 6.90
N PHE A 127 -1.32 -2.86 7.22
CA PHE A 127 -2.43 -2.43 6.38
C PHE A 127 -2.40 -0.93 6.01
N GLY A 128 -1.36 -0.19 6.41
CA GLY A 128 -1.24 1.24 6.11
C GLY A 128 -1.07 1.57 4.63
N ASP A 129 -0.84 0.56 3.79
CA ASP A 129 -0.73 0.62 2.34
C ASP A 129 -2.03 0.27 1.59
N ILE A 130 -3.08 -0.18 2.30
CA ILE A 130 -4.42 -0.33 1.71
C ILE A 130 -5.00 1.06 1.39
N SER A 131 -5.51 1.23 0.17
CA SER A 131 -6.20 2.47 -0.23
C SER A 131 -7.53 2.65 0.50
N GLU A 132 -8.01 3.89 0.64
CA GLU A 132 -9.31 4.16 1.25
C GLU A 132 -10.47 3.47 0.51
N GLU A 133 -10.38 3.34 -0.82
CA GLU A 133 -11.37 2.64 -1.65
C GLU A 133 -11.38 1.12 -1.40
N ALA A 134 -10.20 0.51 -1.27
CA ALA A 134 -10.09 -0.91 -0.91
C ALA A 134 -10.59 -1.17 0.51
N PHE A 135 -10.25 -0.29 1.45
CA PHE A 135 -10.79 -0.35 2.80
C PHE A 135 -12.31 -0.19 2.81
N ALA A 136 -12.86 0.72 2.00
CA ALA A 136 -14.29 0.91 1.86
C ALA A 136 -14.99 -0.34 1.34
N THR A 137 -14.49 -0.90 0.25
CA THR A 137 -14.99 -2.13 -0.36
C THR A 137 -14.97 -3.29 0.65
N LEU A 138 -13.90 -3.41 1.43
CA LEU A 138 -13.79 -4.41 2.50
C LEU A 138 -14.84 -4.17 3.59
N ALA A 139 -14.97 -2.95 4.10
CA ALA A 139 -15.92 -2.62 5.16
C ALA A 139 -17.38 -2.87 4.72
N ASP A 140 -17.72 -2.44 3.51
CA ASP A 140 -19.07 -2.55 2.96
C ASP A 140 -19.46 -4.02 2.72
N ALA A 141 -18.53 -4.88 2.29
CA ALA A 141 -18.78 -6.31 2.11
C ALA A 141 -19.16 -7.06 3.40
N PHE A 142 -18.68 -6.56 4.55
CA PHE A 142 -18.96 -7.12 5.88
C PHE A 142 -19.98 -6.29 6.68
N SER A 143 -20.58 -5.28 6.06
CA SER A 143 -21.66 -4.51 6.67
C SER A 143 -22.98 -5.29 6.60
N GLU A 144 -23.71 -5.33 7.71
CA GLU A 144 -25.02 -5.99 7.85
C GLU A 144 -26.02 -5.04 8.51
N GLU A 145 -27.27 -5.05 8.03
CA GLU A 145 -28.35 -4.28 8.64
C GLU A 145 -28.78 -4.91 9.96
N ARG A 146 -28.81 -4.10 11.03
CA ARG A 146 -29.24 -4.54 12.36
C ARG A 146 -30.61 -3.95 12.72
N ASN A 147 -31.52 -4.82 13.13
CA ASN A 147 -32.89 -4.44 13.54
C ASN A 147 -32.96 -3.64 14.86
N GLN A 148 -31.89 -3.64 15.66
CA GLN A 148 -31.85 -2.96 16.96
C GLN A 148 -31.28 -1.55 16.81
N ARG A 149 -32.11 -0.53 17.05
CA ARG A 149 -31.74 0.89 16.94
C ARG A 149 -30.52 1.27 17.77
N GLU A 150 -30.32 0.64 18.93
CA GLU A 150 -29.18 0.92 19.83
C GLU A 150 -27.83 0.51 19.23
N TYR A 151 -27.81 -0.27 18.15
CA TYR A 151 -26.58 -0.77 17.53
C TYR A 151 -26.47 -0.42 16.04
N SER A 152 -27.22 0.57 15.55
CA SER A 152 -27.23 0.92 14.12
C SER A 152 -25.87 1.33 13.58
N GLU A 153 -24.99 1.87 14.43
CA GLU A 153 -23.63 2.27 14.04
C GLU A 153 -22.65 1.08 14.01
N ARG A 154 -22.94 -0.01 14.71
CA ARG A 154 -22.09 -1.23 14.75
C ARG A 154 -22.64 -2.25 13.76
N ASN A 155 -22.37 -1.99 12.48
CA ASN A 155 -22.88 -2.79 11.38
C ASN A 155 -21.85 -3.73 10.76
N ILE A 156 -20.56 -3.62 11.08
CA ILE A 156 -19.54 -4.49 10.49
C ILE A 156 -19.42 -5.80 11.27
N ASN A 157 -19.78 -6.91 10.64
CA ASN A 157 -19.63 -8.27 11.18
C ASN A 157 -18.16 -8.71 11.11
N TYR A 158 -17.39 -8.35 12.13
CA TYR A 158 -15.96 -8.65 12.16
C TYR A 158 -15.67 -10.12 12.46
N GLU A 159 -16.62 -10.86 13.04
CA GLU A 159 -16.47 -12.30 13.25
C GLU A 159 -16.47 -13.04 11.92
N ALA A 160 -17.40 -12.69 11.02
CA ALA A 160 -17.41 -13.20 9.65
C ALA A 160 -16.10 -12.86 8.93
N LEU A 161 -15.60 -11.63 9.06
CA LEU A 161 -14.33 -11.22 8.48
C LEU A 161 -13.16 -12.08 8.97
N CYS A 162 -13.03 -12.28 10.28
CA CYS A 162 -11.96 -13.10 10.86
C CYS A 162 -12.10 -14.59 10.48
N GLU A 163 -13.33 -15.10 10.39
CA GLU A 163 -13.61 -16.47 9.96
C GLU A 163 -13.26 -16.69 8.48
N VAL A 164 -13.55 -15.72 7.60
CA VAL A 164 -13.19 -15.74 6.17
C VAL A 164 -11.68 -15.63 5.98
N LEU A 165 -11.00 -14.71 6.67
CA LEU A 165 -9.57 -14.47 6.49
C LEU A 165 -8.70 -15.55 7.13
N GLN A 166 -9.04 -16.00 8.34
CA GLN A 166 -8.13 -16.80 9.17
C GLN A 166 -8.75 -18.12 9.67
N GLY A 167 -10.05 -18.34 9.48
CA GLY A 167 -10.75 -19.47 10.11
C GLY A 167 -10.69 -19.43 11.64
N LYS A 168 -10.60 -18.20 12.19
CA LYS A 168 -10.50 -17.88 13.62
C LYS A 168 -11.55 -16.82 13.96
N SER A 169 -12.36 -17.05 14.97
CA SER A 169 -13.37 -16.16 15.54
C SER A 169 -13.75 -16.68 16.93
N HIS A 170 -14.36 -15.85 17.78
CA HIS A 170 -14.86 -16.32 19.09
C HIS A 170 -15.86 -17.47 18.93
N HIS A 171 -16.57 -17.49 17.80
CA HIS A 171 -17.53 -18.51 17.44
C HIS A 171 -16.97 -19.57 16.48
N SER A 172 -15.65 -19.65 16.23
CA SER A 172 -15.09 -20.65 15.30
C SER A 172 -15.44 -22.07 15.70
N LEU A 173 -15.44 -22.38 16.99
CA LEU A 173 -15.88 -23.68 17.50
C LEU A 173 -17.35 -23.94 17.17
N ALA A 174 -18.21 -22.93 17.36
CA ALA A 174 -19.62 -23.03 17.03
C ALA A 174 -19.87 -23.20 15.52
N TYR A 175 -19.13 -22.49 14.67
CA TYR A 175 -19.18 -22.68 13.22
C TYR A 175 -18.73 -24.08 12.80
N ARG A 176 -17.65 -24.61 13.39
CA ARG A 176 -17.15 -25.96 13.09
C ARG A 176 -18.09 -27.06 13.60
N GLN A 177 -18.75 -26.84 14.73
CA GLN A 177 -19.71 -27.76 15.31
C GLN A 177 -21.11 -27.65 14.68
N GLY A 178 -21.33 -26.67 13.79
CA GLY A 178 -22.63 -26.42 13.15
C GLY A 178 -23.69 -25.86 14.10
N THR A 179 -23.30 -25.36 15.28
CA THR A 179 -24.23 -24.71 16.22
C THR A 179 -24.49 -23.24 15.85
N ARG A 180 -23.62 -22.67 15.00
CA ARG A 180 -23.84 -21.43 14.27
C ARG A 180 -23.50 -21.62 12.81
N TYR A 181 -24.15 -20.86 11.94
CA TYR A 181 -23.90 -20.86 10.52
C TYR A 181 -23.41 -19.49 10.07
N LEU A 182 -22.37 -19.49 9.25
CA LEU A 182 -21.91 -18.31 8.54
C LEU A 182 -22.85 -18.09 7.35
N ASP A 183 -23.22 -16.84 7.04
CA ASP A 183 -24.04 -16.53 5.87
C ASP A 183 -23.41 -17.12 4.59
N GLU A 184 -24.25 -17.60 3.66
CA GLU A 184 -23.86 -18.22 2.39
C GLU A 184 -22.86 -17.35 1.63
N LYS A 185 -23.06 -16.02 1.60
CA LYS A 185 -22.14 -15.08 0.92
C LYS A 185 -20.71 -15.19 1.43
N TYR A 186 -20.51 -15.33 2.75
CA TYR A 186 -19.18 -15.42 3.35
C TYR A 186 -18.58 -16.81 3.18
N GLN A 187 -19.40 -17.87 3.16
CA GLN A 187 -18.94 -19.22 2.84
C GLN A 187 -18.37 -19.28 1.42
N ILE A 188 -19.05 -18.65 0.45
CA ILE A 188 -18.58 -18.55 -0.94
C ILE A 188 -17.25 -17.80 -0.99
N MET A 189 -17.14 -16.64 -0.34
CA MET A 189 -15.87 -15.88 -0.29
C MET A 189 -14.73 -16.69 0.32
N LYS A 190 -14.99 -17.39 1.44
CA LYS A 190 -14.01 -18.25 2.09
C LYS A 190 -13.55 -19.39 1.15
N ALA A 191 -14.49 -20.07 0.50
CA ALA A 191 -14.19 -21.13 -0.46
C ALA A 191 -13.38 -20.62 -1.68
N GLN A 192 -13.67 -19.40 -2.17
CA GLN A 192 -12.89 -18.77 -3.23
C GLN A 192 -11.46 -18.43 -2.78
N LEU A 193 -11.28 -17.93 -1.55
CA LEU A 193 -9.96 -17.66 -0.99
C LEU A 193 -9.16 -18.94 -0.72
N ASP A 194 -9.82 -20.04 -0.36
CA ASP A 194 -9.20 -21.34 -0.15
C ASP A 194 -8.90 -22.09 -1.46
N ASN A 195 -9.36 -21.57 -2.61
CA ASN A 195 -9.06 -22.14 -3.91
C ASN A 195 -7.55 -22.08 -4.18
N GLU A 196 -6.93 -23.24 -4.36
CA GLU A 196 -5.49 -23.38 -4.56
C GLU A 196 -4.99 -22.66 -5.82
N ARG A 197 -5.77 -22.70 -6.91
CA ARG A 197 -5.40 -22.01 -8.16
C ARG A 197 -5.38 -20.51 -7.96
N PHE A 198 -6.40 -19.96 -7.29
CA PHE A 198 -6.46 -18.54 -6.96
C PHE A 198 -5.30 -18.14 -6.04
N THR A 199 -5.07 -18.87 -4.95
CA THR A 199 -3.98 -18.59 -4.01
C THR A 199 -2.60 -18.62 -4.68
N THR A 200 -2.37 -19.59 -5.57
CA THR A 200 -1.11 -19.71 -6.31
C THR A 200 -0.93 -18.56 -7.28
N SER A 201 -1.98 -18.20 -8.04
CA SER A 201 -1.95 -17.05 -8.94
C SER A 201 -1.73 -15.74 -8.19
N PHE A 202 -2.42 -15.55 -7.06
CA PHE A 202 -2.28 -14.37 -6.22
C PHE A 202 -0.86 -14.23 -5.70
N LYS A 203 -0.30 -15.29 -5.10
CA LYS A 203 1.08 -15.29 -4.58
C LYS A 203 2.13 -15.04 -5.66
N ALA A 204 1.89 -15.50 -6.90
CA ALA A 204 2.79 -15.24 -8.03
C ALA A 204 2.77 -13.76 -8.47
N CYS A 205 1.62 -13.09 -8.33
CA CYS A 205 1.45 -11.68 -8.66
C CYS A 205 1.77 -10.73 -7.48
N PHE A 206 1.92 -11.26 -6.26
CA PHE A 206 2.03 -10.44 -5.06
C PHE A 206 3.38 -9.73 -4.94
N ASP A 207 3.33 -8.44 -4.62
CA ASP A 207 4.44 -7.50 -4.55
C ASP A 207 5.65 -8.02 -3.76
N ASP A 208 5.46 -8.79 -2.69
CA ASP A 208 6.58 -9.24 -1.86
C ASP A 208 7.50 -10.27 -2.54
N ALA A 209 7.07 -10.91 -3.63
CA ALA A 209 7.95 -11.79 -4.40
C ALA A 209 9.14 -10.99 -4.99
N PRO A 210 10.36 -11.56 -5.01
CA PRO A 210 11.54 -10.86 -5.56
C PRO A 210 11.36 -10.50 -7.03
N TYR A 211 10.54 -11.26 -7.77
CA TYR A 211 10.26 -11.06 -9.19
C TYR A 211 8.79 -10.72 -9.48
N ALA A 212 8.09 -10.09 -8.52
CA ALA A 212 6.69 -9.70 -8.66
C ALA A 212 6.44 -8.84 -9.91
N ARG A 213 5.29 -9.06 -10.55
CA ARG A 213 4.83 -8.36 -11.75
C ARG A 213 3.35 -8.05 -11.62
N GLN A 214 2.97 -6.84 -11.99
CA GLN A 214 1.56 -6.48 -12.07
C GLN A 214 0.92 -7.09 -13.32
N PRO A 215 -0.28 -7.66 -13.21
CA PRO A 215 -1.00 -8.15 -14.38
C PRO A 215 -1.53 -6.97 -15.21
N LEU A 216 -1.32 -7.01 -16.53
CA LEU A 216 -1.92 -6.04 -17.45
C LEU A 216 -3.21 -6.60 -18.06
N SER A 217 -3.94 -5.74 -18.79
CA SER A 217 -4.99 -6.22 -19.68
C SER A 217 -4.37 -6.95 -20.88
N GLU A 218 -5.16 -7.70 -21.65
CA GLU A 218 -4.67 -8.37 -22.87
C GLU A 218 -4.03 -7.39 -23.87
N ALA A 219 -4.66 -6.23 -24.07
CA ALA A 219 -4.12 -5.18 -24.92
C ALA A 219 -2.82 -4.57 -24.36
N GLY A 220 -2.71 -4.47 -23.03
CA GLY A 220 -1.51 -4.03 -22.34
C GLY A 220 -0.36 -5.03 -22.49
N GLU A 221 -0.61 -6.33 -22.28
CA GLU A 221 0.39 -7.39 -22.47
C GLU A 221 0.87 -7.44 -23.92
N ALA A 222 -0.04 -7.35 -24.89
CA ALA A 222 0.33 -7.33 -26.31
C ALA A 222 1.20 -6.11 -26.68
N ARG A 223 0.96 -4.94 -26.07
CA ARG A 223 1.82 -3.77 -26.25
C ARG A 223 3.16 -3.96 -25.54
N PHE A 224 3.13 -4.47 -24.32
CA PHE A 224 4.31 -4.71 -23.52
C PHE A 224 5.28 -5.66 -24.22
N GLU A 225 4.81 -6.79 -24.76
CA GLU A 225 5.67 -7.73 -25.50
C GLU A 225 6.34 -7.10 -26.74
N LYS A 226 5.64 -6.22 -27.45
CA LYS A 226 6.24 -5.45 -28.56
C LYS A 226 7.37 -4.53 -28.07
N VAL A 227 7.13 -3.79 -27.00
CA VAL A 227 8.11 -2.86 -26.42
C VAL A 227 9.31 -3.62 -25.85
N LYS A 228 9.05 -4.71 -25.13
CA LYS A 228 10.05 -5.63 -24.61
C LYS A 228 10.95 -6.18 -25.71
N SER A 229 10.38 -6.64 -26.83
CA SER A 229 11.16 -7.13 -27.97
C SER A 229 12.13 -6.08 -28.52
N LEU A 230 11.72 -4.80 -28.61
CA LEU A 230 12.60 -3.71 -29.02
C LEU A 230 13.76 -3.49 -28.05
N ILE A 231 13.48 -3.54 -26.74
CA ILE A 231 14.51 -3.39 -25.70
C ILE A 231 15.48 -4.57 -25.73
N VAL A 232 14.98 -5.80 -25.84
CA VAL A 232 15.79 -7.02 -25.94
C VAL A 232 16.72 -6.94 -27.15
N HIS A 233 16.19 -6.55 -28.32
CA HIS A 233 17.02 -6.36 -29.52
C HIS A 233 18.11 -5.32 -29.31
N LYS A 234 17.79 -4.21 -28.61
CA LYS A 234 18.75 -3.16 -28.29
C LYS A 234 19.86 -3.66 -27.34
N ILE A 235 19.50 -4.39 -26.29
CA ILE A 235 20.45 -5.04 -25.36
C ILE A 235 21.42 -5.95 -26.12
N TYR A 236 20.91 -6.78 -27.03
CA TYR A 236 21.77 -7.65 -27.85
C TYR A 236 22.68 -6.88 -28.79
N ALA A 237 22.19 -5.82 -29.42
CA ALA A 237 22.97 -5.00 -30.34
C ALA A 237 24.13 -4.28 -29.61
N ASP A 238 23.85 -3.73 -28.43
CA ASP A 238 24.83 -2.96 -27.66
C ASP A 238 25.76 -3.84 -26.81
N ARG A 239 25.39 -5.11 -26.58
CA ARG A 239 26.10 -6.06 -25.70
C ARG A 239 26.22 -5.57 -24.26
N ILE A 240 25.26 -4.78 -23.80
CA ILE A 240 25.18 -4.25 -22.43
C ILE A 240 23.87 -4.74 -21.82
N SER A 241 23.95 -5.42 -20.66
CA SER A 241 22.76 -5.94 -19.98
C SER A 241 21.95 -4.84 -19.31
N ALA A 242 20.63 -5.02 -19.21
CA ALA A 242 19.77 -4.14 -18.44
C ALA A 242 20.18 -4.10 -16.96
N ARG A 243 20.62 -5.25 -16.42
CA ARG A 243 21.11 -5.34 -15.04
C ARG A 243 22.31 -4.45 -14.77
N GLU A 244 23.25 -4.34 -15.71
CA GLU A 244 24.42 -3.50 -15.58
C GLU A 244 24.03 -2.01 -15.50
N LEU A 245 23.15 -1.55 -16.40
CA LEU A 245 22.74 -0.14 -16.43
C LEU A 245 21.77 0.25 -15.30
N LEU A 246 20.85 -0.62 -14.93
CA LEU A 246 19.85 -0.34 -13.90
C LEU A 246 20.38 -0.62 -12.48
N GLY A 247 21.29 -1.59 -12.33
CA GLY A 247 21.86 -1.99 -11.05
C GLY A 247 22.68 -0.88 -10.38
N ASP A 248 23.29 0.02 -11.16
CA ASP A 248 24.00 1.20 -10.65
C ASP A 248 23.10 2.15 -9.85
N PHE A 249 21.79 2.12 -10.09
CA PHE A 249 20.83 2.92 -9.34
C PHE A 249 20.31 2.23 -8.08
N ASP A 250 20.60 0.95 -7.86
CA ASP A 250 20.15 0.22 -6.67
C ASP A 250 20.99 0.61 -5.44
N PRO A 251 20.40 1.28 -4.43
CA PRO A 251 21.13 1.70 -3.23
C PRO A 251 21.71 0.53 -2.42
N HIS A 252 21.17 -0.69 -2.57
CA HIS A 252 21.63 -1.88 -1.86
C HIS A 252 22.87 -2.52 -2.51
N LEU A 253 22.98 -2.45 -3.83
CA LEU A 253 24.17 -2.94 -4.55
C LEU A 253 25.30 -1.91 -4.50
N ASN A 254 24.96 -0.63 -4.47
CA ASN A 254 25.92 0.47 -4.60
C ASN A 254 26.70 0.78 -3.29
N THR A 255 26.98 -0.25 -2.48
CA THR A 255 27.75 -0.12 -1.23
C THR A 255 29.25 0.08 -1.47
N SER A 256 29.75 -0.18 -2.68
CA SER A 256 31.17 -0.13 -3.05
C SER A 256 31.64 1.20 -3.64
N VAL A 257 30.74 2.09 -4.08
CA VAL A 257 31.11 3.36 -4.71
C VAL A 257 31.32 4.45 -3.65
N SER A 258 32.45 4.33 -2.95
CA SER A 258 32.95 5.19 -1.86
C SER A 258 32.85 6.71 -2.11
N TRP A 259 32.92 7.16 -3.37
CA TRP A 259 32.90 8.59 -3.68
C TRP A 259 31.50 9.25 -3.57
N MET A 260 30.40 8.49 -3.69
CA MET A 260 29.05 9.02 -3.39
C MET A 260 28.73 9.06 -1.89
N LYS A 261 29.47 8.34 -1.04
CA LYS A 261 29.19 8.23 0.39
C LYS A 261 29.63 9.43 1.23
N LYS A 262 30.47 10.34 0.70
CA LYS A 262 31.13 11.37 1.52
C LYS A 262 30.36 12.69 1.72
N GLY A 263 29.20 12.89 1.10
CA GLY A 263 28.52 14.21 1.15
C GLY A 263 27.06 14.22 1.60
N PHE A 264 26.35 13.10 1.49
CA PHE A 264 24.93 13.07 1.81
C PHE A 264 24.70 12.29 3.10
N GLN A 265 24.41 13.01 4.19
CA GLN A 265 23.74 12.43 5.34
C GLN A 265 22.58 11.59 4.81
N ARG A 266 22.56 10.31 5.19
CA ARG A 266 21.58 9.31 4.76
C ARG A 266 20.18 9.89 4.97
N THR A 267 19.61 10.51 3.95
CA THR A 267 18.16 10.66 3.89
C THR A 267 17.65 9.22 3.96
N PRO A 268 16.85 8.86 4.97
CA PRO A 268 16.28 7.53 5.02
C PRO A 268 15.50 7.35 3.72
N MET A 269 16.06 6.55 2.79
CA MET A 269 15.36 6.21 1.56
C MET A 269 14.17 5.37 1.99
N VAL A 270 13.02 6.03 2.06
CA VAL A 270 11.77 5.47 2.57
C VAL A 270 11.49 4.17 1.81
N ASN A 271 11.56 3.04 2.52
CA ASN A 271 11.01 1.73 2.15
C ASN A 271 11.31 1.21 0.73
N MET A 272 12.51 1.40 0.17
CA MET A 272 12.86 0.69 -1.07
C MET A 272 13.32 -0.74 -0.76
N SER A 273 12.48 -1.71 -1.14
CA SER A 273 12.84 -3.14 -1.09
C SER A 273 14.11 -3.41 -1.92
N PRO A 274 14.97 -4.37 -1.53
CA PRO A 274 16.10 -4.79 -2.36
C PRO A 274 15.66 -5.13 -3.78
N GLY A 275 16.46 -4.73 -4.78
CA GLY A 275 16.11 -4.94 -6.19
C GLY A 275 15.07 -3.96 -6.75
N CYS A 276 14.77 -2.87 -6.03
CA CYS A 276 13.86 -1.83 -6.48
C CYS A 276 14.56 -0.47 -6.59
N ILE A 277 14.19 0.32 -7.59
CA ILE A 277 14.68 1.68 -7.81
C ILE A 277 13.50 2.66 -7.91
N SER A 278 13.73 3.92 -7.55
CA SER A 278 12.69 4.95 -7.66
C SER A 278 12.32 5.23 -9.13
N ARG A 279 11.15 5.83 -9.36
CA ARG A 279 10.68 6.21 -10.70
C ARG A 279 11.66 7.09 -11.46
N SER A 280 12.27 8.07 -10.80
CA SER A 280 13.27 8.96 -11.41
C SER A 280 14.57 8.22 -11.79
N GLN A 281 14.99 7.24 -11.00
CA GLN A 281 16.12 6.36 -11.32
C GLN A 281 15.77 5.44 -12.50
N TYR A 282 14.58 4.84 -12.48
CA TYR A 282 14.04 4.05 -13.58
C TYR A 282 14.05 4.81 -14.91
N LEU A 283 13.50 6.03 -14.95
CA LEU A 283 13.44 6.82 -16.18
C LEU A 283 14.83 7.13 -16.72
N ARG A 284 15.78 7.52 -15.86
CA ARG A 284 17.17 7.76 -16.26
C ARG A 284 17.83 6.49 -16.81
N GLY A 285 17.67 5.38 -16.11
CA GLY A 285 18.19 4.09 -16.54
C GLY A 285 17.61 3.62 -17.87
N MET A 286 16.30 3.78 -18.08
CA MET A 286 15.64 3.43 -19.34
C MET A 286 16.07 4.33 -20.51
N HIS A 287 16.32 5.63 -20.27
CA HIS A 287 16.83 6.51 -21.31
C HIS A 287 18.24 6.11 -21.78
N LEU A 288 19.07 5.58 -20.88
CA LEU A 288 20.39 5.03 -21.21
C LEU A 288 20.24 3.69 -21.94
N LEU A 289 19.47 2.76 -21.38
CA LEU A 289 19.26 1.40 -21.90
C LEU A 289 18.62 1.40 -23.30
N ALA A 290 17.59 2.23 -23.49
CA ALA A 290 16.83 2.32 -24.73
C ALA A 290 17.34 3.44 -25.66
N HIS A 291 18.59 3.89 -25.52
CA HIS A 291 19.12 4.99 -26.33
C HIS A 291 19.00 4.69 -27.83
N GLY A 292 18.32 5.59 -28.57
CA GLY A 292 18.05 5.41 -30.00
C GLY A 292 16.80 4.57 -30.32
N VAL A 293 16.21 3.89 -29.33
CA VAL A 293 14.88 3.28 -29.46
C VAL A 293 13.83 4.34 -29.13
N LYS A 294 12.90 4.60 -30.05
CA LYS A 294 11.82 5.57 -29.85
C LYS A 294 10.72 4.98 -28.97
N LEU A 295 10.96 4.94 -27.65
CA LEU A 295 9.93 4.61 -26.66
C LEU A 295 9.09 5.85 -26.34
N SER A 296 7.77 5.71 -26.40
CA SER A 296 6.88 6.79 -25.95
C SER A 296 6.82 6.83 -24.43
N GLU A 297 6.39 7.97 -23.87
CA GLU A 297 6.14 8.09 -22.43
C GLU A 297 5.12 7.05 -21.92
N ALA A 298 4.11 6.74 -22.73
CA ALA A 298 3.13 5.71 -22.43
C ALA A 298 3.76 4.31 -22.35
N ASP A 299 4.78 4.02 -23.16
CA ASP A 299 5.52 2.74 -23.11
C ASP A 299 6.38 2.65 -21.84
N LEU A 300 7.05 3.73 -21.46
CA LEU A 300 7.80 3.79 -20.20
C LEU A 300 6.86 3.61 -19.00
N ASN A 301 5.70 4.26 -19.00
CA ASN A 301 4.72 4.07 -17.94
C ASN A 301 4.17 2.63 -17.90
N LEU A 302 3.94 2.02 -19.07
CA LEU A 302 3.49 0.63 -19.16
C LEU A 302 4.51 -0.33 -18.53
N ILE A 303 5.81 -0.18 -18.87
CA ILE A 303 6.89 -0.99 -18.28
C ILE A 303 6.98 -0.73 -16.78
N PHE A 304 6.96 0.53 -16.34
CA PHE A 304 7.04 0.87 -14.92
C PHE A 304 5.92 0.19 -14.14
N ASN A 305 4.67 0.30 -14.61
CA ASN A 305 3.52 -0.29 -13.96
C ASN A 305 3.58 -1.82 -13.97
N LYS A 306 4.04 -2.45 -15.07
CA LYS A 306 4.24 -3.91 -15.15
C LYS A 306 5.16 -4.45 -14.05
N TYR A 307 6.18 -3.70 -13.67
CA TYR A 307 7.15 -4.10 -12.64
C TYR A 307 7.09 -3.20 -11.40
N CYS A 308 5.96 -2.56 -11.15
CA CYS A 308 5.78 -1.74 -9.95
C CYS A 308 5.63 -2.65 -8.73
N LYS A 309 6.43 -2.38 -7.70
CA LYS A 309 6.42 -3.06 -6.40
C LYS A 309 6.47 -2.00 -5.32
N ASN A 310 5.41 -1.87 -4.52
CA ASN A 310 5.32 -0.85 -3.46
C ASN A 310 5.61 0.59 -3.95
N GLY A 311 5.22 0.93 -5.18
CA GLY A 311 5.48 2.25 -5.79
C GLY A 311 6.89 2.48 -6.32
N ALA A 312 7.77 1.47 -6.23
CA ALA A 312 9.10 1.47 -6.83
C ALA A 312 9.18 0.49 -8.02
N PHE A 313 10.18 0.67 -8.89
CA PHE A 313 10.39 -0.21 -10.04
C PHE A 313 11.24 -1.42 -9.66
N ASN A 314 10.69 -2.62 -9.76
CA ASN A 314 11.40 -3.88 -9.55
C ASN A 314 12.28 -4.22 -10.76
N TYR A 315 13.46 -3.63 -10.83
CA TYR A 315 14.35 -3.80 -11.98
C TYR A 315 14.90 -5.24 -12.07
N LEU A 316 14.99 -5.98 -10.96
CA LEU A 316 15.42 -7.39 -11.00
C LEU A 316 14.44 -8.27 -11.78
N ALA A 317 13.13 -8.06 -11.57
CA ALA A 317 12.08 -8.74 -12.33
C ALA A 317 12.14 -8.39 -13.81
N PHE A 318 12.37 -7.11 -14.13
CA PHE A 318 12.54 -6.64 -15.50
C PHE A 318 13.77 -7.26 -16.17
N CYS A 319 14.94 -7.21 -15.53
CA CYS A 319 16.20 -7.75 -16.07
C CYS A 319 16.06 -9.24 -16.38
N LYS A 320 15.38 -10.01 -15.51
CA LYS A 320 15.11 -11.43 -15.76
C LYS A 320 14.35 -11.69 -17.08
N ASP A 321 13.49 -10.78 -17.49
CA ASP A 321 12.69 -10.92 -18.72
C ASP A 321 13.39 -10.40 -19.98
N VAL A 322 14.36 -9.48 -19.84
CA VAL A 322 15.00 -8.82 -20.99
C VAL A 322 16.45 -9.25 -21.21
N ASP A 323 17.17 -9.63 -20.15
CA ASP A 323 18.55 -10.15 -20.21
C ASP A 323 18.55 -11.67 -20.44
N VAL A 324 17.72 -12.14 -21.38
CA VAL A 324 17.69 -13.58 -21.72
C VAL A 324 19.02 -13.92 -22.39
N GLY A 325 19.70 -14.97 -21.92
CA GLY A 325 20.94 -15.41 -22.55
C GLY A 325 20.73 -15.82 -24.01
N PRO A 326 21.81 -15.95 -24.82
CA PRO A 326 21.70 -16.41 -26.20
C PRO A 326 21.00 -17.78 -26.34
N ASP A 327 20.98 -18.56 -25.25
CA ASP A 327 20.36 -19.89 -25.20
C ASP A 327 18.84 -19.86 -24.96
N GLY A 328 18.24 -18.67 -24.78
CA GLY A 328 16.79 -18.51 -24.59
C GLY A 328 16.23 -19.20 -23.34
N LYS A 329 17.11 -19.56 -22.38
CA LYS A 329 16.80 -20.18 -21.09
C LYS A 329 17.24 -19.30 -19.95
#